data_AF-A0A935Z3N1-F1
#
_entry.id   AF-A0A935Z3N1-F1
#
_cell.length_a   1.000
_cell.length_b   1.000
_cell.length_c   1.000
_cell.angle_alpha   90.00
_cell.angle_beta   90.00
_cell.angle_gamma   90.00
#
_symmetry.space_group_name_H-M   'P 1'
#
loop_
_entity.id
_entity.type
_entity.pdbx_description
1 polymer ?
#
loop_
_entity_poly.entity_id
_entity_poly.type
_entity_poly.pdbx_seq_one_letter_code
_entity_poly.pdbx_strand_id
1 'polypeptide(L)'
;MGPAYGWMLGIPDGASLALGAVSFGVAVGAKSSDAWLPLAGAAVGTYALGAPIVHMAHGYPLRGLADLGIRVGAPLVLGAAGTGLICASNSGACSGLGLAWASVFGFAIGGGVGAISAMLVDHLVIPSDSSARWTARWDGKPIVRPEVSALPGGGTVGVGGAF
;
A
#
# COMPACT_ATOMS: atom_id res chain seq x y z
N MET A 1 -0.96 5.24 -16.86
CA MET A 1 0.14 5.90 -16.12
C MET A 1 1.38 5.77 -16.94
N GLY A 2 2.30 6.75 -16.90
CA GLY A 2 3.66 6.46 -17.36
C GLY A 2 4.19 5.30 -16.53
N PRO A 3 4.93 4.34 -17.10
CA PRO A 3 5.44 3.19 -16.36
C PRO A 3 6.15 3.61 -15.06
N ALA A 4 6.85 4.74 -15.07
CA ALA A 4 7.50 5.32 -13.88
C ALA A 4 6.56 5.62 -12.70
N TYR A 5 5.33 6.10 -12.94
CA TYR A 5 4.39 6.45 -11.86
C TYR A 5 3.82 5.20 -11.17
N GLY A 6 3.53 4.15 -11.94
CA GLY A 6 3.06 2.87 -11.37
C GLY A 6 4.11 2.25 -10.45
N TRP A 7 5.39 2.29 -10.84
CA TRP A 7 6.49 1.84 -9.99
C TRP A 7 6.64 2.68 -8.71
N MET A 8 6.41 4.01 -8.78
CA MET A 8 6.46 4.87 -7.59
C MET A 8 5.38 4.54 -6.56
N LEU A 9 4.20 4.07 -6.97
CA LEU A 9 3.16 3.58 -6.06
C LEU A 9 3.47 2.17 -5.53
N GLY A 10 4.05 1.29 -6.35
CA GLY A 10 4.38 -0.07 -5.95
C GLY A 10 5.47 -0.17 -4.88
N ILE A 11 6.40 0.79 -4.82
CA ILE A 11 7.48 0.82 -3.82
C ILE A 11 6.95 0.90 -2.38
N PRO A 12 6.14 1.90 -1.99
CA PRO A 12 5.60 1.98 -0.64
C PRO A 12 4.71 0.78 -0.31
N ASP A 13 3.98 0.23 -1.27
CA ASP A 13 3.17 -0.97 -1.07
C ASP A 13 4.04 -2.19 -0.76
N GLY A 14 5.07 -2.44 -1.57
CA GLY A 14 6.04 -3.51 -1.31
C GLY A 14 6.78 -3.34 0.02
N ALA A 15 7.19 -2.11 0.36
CA ALA A 15 7.85 -1.80 1.62
C ALA A 15 6.93 -2.08 2.82
N SER A 16 5.65 -1.70 2.72
CA SER A 16 4.67 -1.93 3.78
C SER A 16 4.41 -3.42 4.03
N LEU A 17 4.32 -4.22 2.96
CA LEU A 17 4.15 -5.67 3.06
C LEU A 17 5.39 -6.34 3.67
N ALA A 18 6.59 -5.93 3.25
CA ALA A 18 7.83 -6.43 3.82
C ALA A 18 7.95 -6.09 5.32
N LEU A 19 7.66 -4.84 5.71
CA LEU A 19 7.64 -4.42 7.11
C LEU A 19 6.59 -5.18 7.92
N GLY A 20 5.39 -5.40 7.36
CA GLY A 20 4.34 -6.19 7.99
C GLY A 20 4.75 -7.64 8.22
N ALA A 21 5.37 -8.28 7.23
CA ALA A 21 5.88 -9.64 7.34
C ALA A 21 6.98 -9.75 8.41
N VAL A 22 7.92 -8.79 8.44
CA VAL A 22 8.97 -8.74 9.46
C VAL A 22 8.37 -8.51 10.84
N SER A 23 7.45 -7.56 10.98
CA SER A 23 6.75 -7.28 12.25
C SER A 23 6.04 -8.53 12.77
N PHE A 24 5.32 -9.24 11.90
CA PHE A 24 4.66 -10.50 12.26
C PHE A 24 5.65 -11.58 12.70
N GLY A 25 6.75 -11.76 11.96
CA GLY A 25 7.81 -12.71 12.35
C GLY A 25 8.41 -12.39 13.73
N VAL A 26 8.64 -11.11 14.02
CA VAL A 26 9.09 -10.66 15.35
C VAL A 26 8.02 -10.93 16.41
N ALA A 27 6.75 -10.65 16.13
CA ALA A 27 5.66 -10.88 17.08
C ALA A 27 5.52 -12.36 17.49
N VAL A 28 5.76 -13.28 16.56
CA VAL A 28 5.68 -14.73 16.83
C VAL A 28 6.95 -15.28 17.48
N GLY A 29 8.13 -14.72 17.17
CA GLY A 29 9.43 -15.25 17.62
C GLY A 29 10.05 -14.57 18.84
N ALA A 30 9.66 -13.34 19.17
CA ALA A 30 10.30 -12.57 20.22
C ALA A 30 9.82 -12.97 21.62
N LYS A 31 10.77 -13.10 22.56
CA LYS A 31 10.46 -13.24 24.01
C LYS A 31 10.05 -11.90 24.65
N SER A 32 10.35 -10.79 23.99
CA SER A 32 10.00 -9.43 24.41
C SER A 32 8.78 -8.97 23.61
N SER A 33 7.77 -8.47 24.33
CA SER A 33 6.44 -8.18 23.80
C SER A 33 6.35 -6.94 22.90
N ASP A 34 7.39 -6.10 22.85
CA ASP A 34 7.22 -4.72 22.37
C ASP A 34 8.01 -4.40 21.09
N ALA A 35 8.96 -5.26 20.68
CA ALA A 35 9.83 -4.99 19.53
C ALA A 35 9.07 -5.00 18.17
N TRP A 36 7.91 -5.66 18.09
CA TRP A 36 7.11 -5.73 16.87
C TRP A 36 6.23 -4.49 16.66
N LEU A 37 5.91 -3.74 17.73
CA LEU A 37 4.95 -2.62 17.69
C LEU A 37 5.42 -1.49 16.76
N PRO A 38 6.67 -1.00 16.86
CA PRO A 38 7.17 0.05 15.97
C PRO A 38 7.20 -0.40 14.50
N LEU A 39 7.51 -1.67 14.24
CA LEU A 39 7.53 -2.24 12.90
C LEU A 39 6.12 -2.34 12.32
N ALA A 40 5.12 -2.73 13.13
CA ALA A 40 3.71 -2.74 12.73
C ALA A 40 3.23 -1.33 12.43
N GLY A 41 3.57 -0.36 13.29
CA GLY A 41 3.25 1.06 13.06
C GLY A 41 3.86 1.59 11.77
N ALA A 42 5.13 1.25 11.49
CA ALA A 42 5.79 1.61 10.24
C ALA A 42 5.14 0.94 9.02
N ALA A 43 4.77 -0.34 9.11
CA ALA A 43 4.06 -1.05 8.05
C ALA A 43 2.72 -0.38 7.71
N VAL A 44 1.88 -0.15 8.74
CA VAL A 44 0.57 0.49 8.58
C VAL A 44 0.71 1.92 8.07
N GLY A 45 1.64 2.70 8.63
CA GLY A 45 1.88 4.08 8.20
C GLY A 45 2.35 4.17 6.75
N THR A 46 3.29 3.31 6.36
CA THR A 46 3.80 3.26 4.98
C THR A 46 2.71 2.85 4.00
N TYR A 47 1.89 1.84 4.35
CA TYR A 47 0.77 1.38 3.54
C TYR A 47 -0.31 2.47 3.37
N ALA A 48 -0.71 3.12 4.46
CA ALA A 48 -1.80 4.09 4.46
C ALA A 48 -1.40 5.41 3.82
N LEU A 49 -0.17 5.88 4.01
CA LEU A 49 0.27 7.22 3.58
C LEU A 49 1.13 7.22 2.33
N GLY A 50 1.78 6.11 1.98
CA GLY A 50 2.75 6.05 0.89
C GLY A 50 2.17 6.52 -0.44
N ALA A 51 1.12 5.85 -0.94
CA ALA A 51 0.47 6.22 -2.19
C ALA A 51 -0.26 7.59 -2.12
N PRO A 52 -1.00 7.95 -1.05
CA PRO A 52 -1.60 9.28 -0.94
C PRO A 52 -0.62 10.43 -1.03
N ILE A 53 0.57 10.31 -0.41
CA ILE A 53 1.64 11.30 -0.52
C ILE A 53 2.11 11.43 -1.97
N VAL A 54 2.26 10.31 -2.69
CA VAL A 54 2.64 10.33 -4.11
C VAL A 54 1.58 11.04 -4.96
N HIS A 55 0.28 10.75 -4.75
CA HIS A 55 -0.82 11.44 -5.45
C HIS A 55 -0.83 12.95 -5.16
N MET A 56 -0.64 13.35 -3.90
CA MET A 56 -0.55 14.76 -3.49
C MET A 56 0.66 15.46 -4.12
N ALA A 57 1.84 14.81 -4.13
CA ALA A 57 3.05 15.36 -4.71
C ALA A 57 2.94 15.60 -6.23
N HIS A 58 2.08 14.84 -6.92
CA HIS A 58 1.82 14.99 -8.35
C HIS A 58 0.64 15.94 -8.67
N GLY A 59 0.12 16.68 -7.68
CA GLY A 59 -0.93 17.67 -7.88
C GLY A 59 -2.35 17.10 -7.89
N TYR A 60 -2.56 15.90 -7.38
CA TYR A 60 -3.87 15.25 -7.31
C TYR A 60 -4.35 15.03 -5.86
N PRO A 61 -4.57 16.10 -5.06
CA PRO A 61 -4.85 15.96 -3.64
C PRO A 61 -6.16 15.22 -3.34
N LEU A 62 -7.20 15.44 -4.14
CA LEU A 62 -8.47 14.72 -3.98
C LEU A 62 -8.33 13.22 -4.27
N ARG A 63 -7.46 12.84 -5.23
CA ARG A 63 -7.16 11.43 -5.50
C ARG A 63 -6.40 10.81 -4.34
N GLY A 64 -5.41 11.53 -3.79
CA GLY A 64 -4.68 11.09 -2.60
C GLY A 64 -5.58 10.90 -1.38
N LEU A 65 -6.55 11.79 -1.14
CA LEU A 65 -7.48 11.65 -0.03
C LEU A 65 -8.48 10.50 -0.24
N ALA A 66 -8.96 10.29 -1.47
CA ALA A 66 -9.80 9.14 -1.80
C ALA A 66 -9.03 7.81 -1.62
N ASP A 67 -7.79 7.75 -2.09
CA ASP A 67 -6.90 6.59 -1.94
C ASP A 67 -6.62 6.29 -0.45
N LEU A 68 -6.32 7.32 0.35
CA LEU A 68 -6.19 7.19 1.81
C LEU A 68 -7.47 6.60 2.43
N GLY A 69 -8.64 7.09 2.02
CA GLY A 69 -9.93 6.61 2.49
C GLY A 69 -10.16 5.14 2.17
N ILE A 70 -9.81 4.69 0.97
CA ILE A 70 -9.95 3.28 0.56
C ILE A 70 -8.91 2.41 1.27
N ARG A 71 -7.65 2.85 1.37
CA ARG A 71 -6.56 2.12 2.04
C ARG A 71 -6.79 1.97 3.53
N VAL A 72 -7.42 2.93 4.20
CA VAL A 72 -7.78 2.77 5.62
C VAL A 72 -9.11 2.03 5.75
N GLY A 73 -10.11 2.40 4.94
CA GLY A 73 -11.47 1.89 5.03
C GLY A 73 -11.59 0.41 4.64
N ALA A 74 -11.02 -0.01 3.51
CA ALA A 74 -11.20 -1.36 3.00
C ALA A 74 -10.60 -2.43 3.93
N PRO A 75 -9.37 -2.31 4.46
CA PRO A 75 -8.85 -3.25 5.45
C PRO A 75 -9.65 -3.26 6.75
N LEU A 76 -10.13 -2.10 7.24
CA LEU A 76 -10.94 -2.04 8.45
C LEU A 76 -12.28 -2.76 8.27
N VAL A 77 -12.99 -2.48 7.18
CA VAL A 77 -14.30 -3.08 6.88
C VAL A 77 -14.15 -4.57 6.64
N LEU A 78 -13.21 -5.00 5.78
CA LEU A 78 -13.03 -6.40 5.46
C LEU A 78 -12.37 -7.17 6.61
N GLY A 79 -11.52 -6.54 7.42
CA GLY A 79 -10.99 -7.13 8.65
C GLY A 79 -12.11 -7.40 9.66
N ALA A 80 -12.97 -6.42 9.92
CA ALA A 80 -14.14 -6.60 10.79
C ALA A 80 -15.08 -7.68 10.25
N ALA A 81 -15.34 -7.70 8.94
CA ALA A 81 -16.13 -8.75 8.29
C ALA A 81 -15.49 -10.13 8.44
N GLY A 82 -14.16 -10.24 8.28
CA GLY A 82 -13.42 -11.48 8.48
C GLY A 82 -13.53 -12.02 9.90
N THR A 83 -13.41 -11.16 10.91
CA THR A 83 -13.69 -11.52 12.31
C THR A 83 -15.12 -12.01 12.49
N GLY A 84 -16.11 -11.29 11.93
CA GLY A 84 -17.52 -11.69 11.98
C GLY A 84 -17.79 -13.05 11.35
N LEU A 85 -17.17 -13.36 10.21
CA LEU A 85 -17.30 -14.64 9.52
C LEU A 85 -16.72 -15.81 10.34
N ILE A 86 -15.59 -15.61 11.03
CA ILE A 86 -15.04 -16.63 11.94
C ILE A 86 -16.01 -16.86 13.12
N CYS A 87 -16.57 -15.80 13.70
CA CYS A 87 -17.57 -15.94 14.76
C CYS A 87 -18.83 -16.67 14.31
N ALA A 88 -19.32 -16.37 13.11
CA ALA A 88 -20.51 -16.97 12.55
C ALA A 88 -20.31 -18.47 12.23
N SER A 89 -19.10 -18.84 11.81
CA SER A 89 -18.77 -20.23 11.45
C SER A 89 -18.38 -21.10 12.66
N ASN A 90 -17.94 -20.49 13.77
CA ASN A 90 -17.59 -21.20 14.99
C ASN A 90 -18.04 -20.40 16.22
N SER A 91 -19.22 -20.71 16.74
CA SER A 91 -19.81 -20.03 17.91
C SER A 91 -18.96 -20.15 19.18
N GLY A 92 -18.11 -21.17 19.30
CA GLY A 92 -17.14 -21.30 20.40
C GLY A 92 -15.94 -20.34 20.28
N ALA A 93 -15.60 -19.94 19.06
CA ALA A 93 -14.46 -19.07 18.78
C ALA A 93 -14.70 -17.61 19.17
N CYS A 94 -15.91 -17.21 19.56
CA CYS A 94 -16.20 -15.82 19.96
C CYS A 94 -16.57 -15.64 21.43
N SER A 95 -16.00 -16.52 22.26
CA SER A 95 -16.01 -16.40 23.71
C SER A 95 -14.60 -16.55 24.29
N GLY A 96 -14.33 -15.86 25.41
CA GLY A 96 -13.07 -15.97 26.14
C GLY A 96 -11.82 -15.77 25.28
N LEU A 97 -10.84 -16.67 25.44
CA LEU A 97 -9.59 -16.67 24.66
C LEU A 97 -9.80 -16.94 23.17
N GLY A 98 -10.90 -17.61 22.80
CA GLY A 98 -11.26 -17.83 21.40
C GLY A 98 -11.45 -16.51 20.66
N LEU A 99 -12.12 -15.54 21.30
CA LEU A 99 -12.45 -14.25 20.69
C LEU A 99 -11.19 -13.48 20.29
N ALA A 100 -10.14 -13.52 21.13
CA ALA A 100 -8.88 -12.86 20.84
C ALA A 100 -8.23 -13.43 19.57
N TRP A 101 -8.16 -14.76 19.46
CA TRP A 101 -7.59 -15.43 18.28
C TRP A 101 -8.45 -15.25 17.03
N ALA A 102 -9.77 -15.42 17.15
CA ALA A 102 -10.71 -15.20 16.06
C ALA A 102 -10.64 -13.76 15.53
N SER A 103 -10.50 -12.79 16.44
CA SER A 103 -10.33 -11.39 16.07
C SER A 103 -9.02 -11.16 15.32
N VAL A 104 -7.89 -11.63 15.84
CA VAL A 104 -6.58 -11.44 15.20
C VAL A 104 -6.53 -12.11 13.84
N PHE A 105 -6.90 -13.39 13.72
CA PHE A 105 -6.84 -14.10 12.43
C PHE A 105 -7.89 -13.60 11.44
N GLY A 106 -9.13 -13.39 11.89
CA GLY A 106 -10.21 -12.90 11.03
C GLY A 106 -9.89 -11.50 10.50
N PHE A 107 -9.39 -10.64 11.38
CA PHE A 107 -8.98 -9.30 10.98
C PHE A 107 -7.74 -9.32 10.09
N ALA A 108 -6.75 -10.16 10.37
CA ALA A 108 -5.54 -10.26 9.53
C ALA A 108 -5.87 -10.75 8.11
N ILE A 109 -6.69 -11.80 7.98
CA ILE A 109 -7.08 -12.34 6.68
C ILE A 109 -7.97 -11.34 5.93
N GLY A 110 -9.07 -10.90 6.57
CA GLY A 110 -10.00 -9.97 5.95
C GLY A 110 -9.37 -8.62 5.63
N GLY A 111 -8.57 -8.10 6.56
CA GLY A 111 -7.82 -6.86 6.39
C GLY A 111 -6.75 -6.96 5.31
N GLY A 112 -6.04 -8.09 5.22
CA GLY A 112 -5.08 -8.36 4.14
C GLY A 112 -5.74 -8.40 2.77
N VAL A 113 -6.88 -9.07 2.64
CA VAL A 113 -7.69 -9.07 1.40
C VAL A 113 -8.15 -7.65 1.06
N GLY A 114 -8.62 -6.88 2.04
CA GLY A 114 -8.99 -5.48 1.84
C GLY A 114 -7.82 -4.60 1.44
N ALA A 115 -6.63 -4.86 1.97
CA ALA A 115 -5.44 -4.09 1.64
C ALA A 115 -4.99 -4.32 0.20
N ILE A 116 -4.93 -5.58 -0.23
CA ILE A 116 -4.63 -5.95 -1.61
C ILE A 116 -5.70 -5.39 -2.56
N SER A 117 -6.98 -5.49 -2.18
CA SER A 117 -8.08 -4.95 -2.98
C SER A 117 -7.96 -3.44 -3.17
N ALA A 118 -7.61 -2.71 -2.10
CA ALA A 118 -7.36 -1.26 -2.17
C ALA A 118 -6.20 -0.92 -3.10
N MET A 119 -5.08 -1.66 -3.03
CA MET A 119 -3.94 -1.48 -3.95
C MET A 119 -4.36 -1.70 -5.41
N LEU A 120 -5.14 -2.75 -5.68
CA LEU A 120 -5.65 -3.02 -7.02
C LEU A 120 -6.59 -1.92 -7.51
N VAL A 121 -7.46 -1.39 -6.65
CA VAL A 121 -8.35 -0.28 -7.00
C VAL A 121 -7.55 0.98 -7.34
N ASP A 122 -6.52 1.31 -6.57
CA ASP A 122 -5.63 2.45 -6.84
C ASP A 122 -4.93 2.31 -8.21
N HIS A 123 -4.48 1.09 -8.55
CA HIS A 123 -3.85 0.80 -9.84
C HIS A 123 -4.81 0.77 -11.04
N LEU A 124 -6.06 0.31 -10.85
CA LEU A 124 -7.01 0.05 -11.94
C LEU A 124 -8.00 1.19 -12.18
N VAL A 125 -8.49 1.83 -11.11
CA VAL A 125 -9.64 2.73 -11.17
C VAL A 125 -9.21 4.18 -11.30
N ILE A 126 -8.01 4.56 -10.87
CA ILE A 126 -7.52 5.93 -10.98
C ILE A 126 -6.74 6.05 -12.30
N PRO A 127 -7.37 6.42 -13.43
CA PRO A 127 -6.66 6.53 -14.67
C PRO A 127 -5.80 7.80 -14.57
N SER A 128 -4.50 7.66 -14.77
CA SER A 128 -3.73 8.84 -15.14
C SER A 128 -4.31 9.34 -16.45
N ASP A 129 -4.54 10.64 -16.55
CA ASP A 129 -4.67 11.30 -17.83
C ASP A 129 -3.35 11.12 -18.60
N SER A 130 -3.19 9.99 -19.29
CA SER A 130 -2.16 9.80 -20.32
C SER A 130 -2.42 10.72 -21.52
N SER A 131 -3.57 11.40 -21.53
CA SER A 131 -3.96 12.45 -22.46
C SER A 131 -3.84 13.87 -21.89
N ALA A 132 -3.20 14.09 -20.73
CA ALA A 132 -2.50 15.35 -20.54
C ALA A 132 -1.37 15.38 -21.58
N ARG A 133 -1.78 15.70 -22.82
CA ARG A 133 -0.96 15.81 -24.00
C ARG A 133 0.30 16.55 -23.56
N TRP A 134 1.44 15.95 -23.87
CA TRP A 134 2.73 16.64 -23.98
C TRP A 134 2.73 17.76 -25.05
N THR A 135 1.59 18.41 -25.29
CA THR A 135 1.49 19.74 -25.88
C THR A 135 1.55 20.84 -24.81
N ALA A 136 1.82 20.51 -23.54
CA ALA A 136 2.36 21.49 -22.61
C ALA A 136 3.64 22.04 -23.24
N ARG A 137 3.53 23.23 -23.83
CA ARG A 137 4.65 24.03 -24.35
C ARG A 137 5.78 23.91 -23.34
N TRP A 138 6.91 23.37 -23.77
CA TRP A 138 8.13 23.38 -22.99
C TRP A 138 8.35 24.83 -22.50
N ASP A 139 8.35 25.03 -21.17
CA ASP A 139 8.43 26.36 -20.55
C ASP A 139 9.89 26.85 -20.42
N GLY A 140 10.82 26.14 -21.05
CA GLY A 140 12.25 26.43 -20.99
C GLY A 140 12.91 26.00 -19.68
N LYS A 141 12.20 25.32 -18.75
CA LYS A 141 12.81 24.86 -17.51
C LYS A 141 13.45 23.49 -17.68
N PRO A 142 14.65 23.29 -17.15
CA PRO A 142 15.30 21.99 -17.16
C PRO A 142 14.49 21.01 -16.32
N ILE A 143 14.16 19.85 -16.90
CA ILE A 143 13.47 18.77 -16.22
C ILE A 143 14.43 17.60 -16.13
N VAL A 144 14.83 17.24 -14.92
CA VAL A 144 15.70 16.10 -14.63
C VAL A 144 14.84 14.94 -14.16
N ARG A 145 14.96 13.77 -14.79
CA ARG A 145 14.19 12.57 -14.45
C ARG A 145 15.14 11.39 -14.30
N PRO A 146 15.09 10.64 -13.19
CA PRO A 146 15.77 9.35 -13.14
C PRO A 146 15.12 8.42 -14.17
N GLU A 147 15.95 7.73 -14.95
CA GLU A 147 15.54 6.74 -15.92
C GLU A 147 16.10 5.38 -15.51
N VAL A 148 15.22 4.40 -15.39
CA VAL A 148 15.62 3.01 -15.14
C VAL A 148 15.06 2.19 -16.29
N SER A 149 15.94 1.58 -17.08
CA SER A 149 15.55 0.70 -18.18
C SER A 149 16.05 -0.71 -17.92
N ALA A 150 15.15 -1.68 -17.99
CA ALA A 150 15.49 -3.10 -17.89
C ALA A 150 15.49 -3.71 -19.29
N LEU A 151 16.65 -4.21 -19.72
CA LEU A 151 16.82 -4.92 -20.99
C LEU A 151 17.11 -6.40 -20.69
N PRO A 152 16.74 -7.36 -21.57
CA PRO A 152 17.16 -8.75 -21.43
C PRO A 152 18.70 -8.82 -21.40
N GLY A 153 19.29 -9.12 -20.25
CA GLY A 153 20.75 -9.16 -20.03
C GLY A 153 21.32 -8.06 -19.13
N GLY A 154 20.51 -7.11 -18.64
CA GLY A 154 20.96 -6.11 -17.66
C GLY A 154 20.00 -4.94 -17.45
N GLY A 155 20.23 -4.14 -16.40
CA GLY A 155 19.51 -2.90 -16.15
C GLY A 155 20.44 -1.70 -16.31
N THR A 156 19.93 -0.60 -16.86
CA THR A 156 20.60 0.71 -16.82
C THR A 156 19.87 1.64 -15.87
N VAL A 157 20.63 2.39 -15.07
CA VAL A 157 20.15 3.50 -14.25
C VAL A 157 20.83 4.75 -14.78
N GLY A 158 20.04 5.76 -15.12
CA GLY A 158 20.50 7.00 -15.71
C GLY A 158 19.64 8.18 -15.29
N VAL A 159 19.96 9.33 -15.87
CA VAL A 159 19.22 10.58 -15.66
C VAL A 159 18.94 11.16 -17.04
N GLY A 160 17.67 11.16 -17.43
CA GLY A 160 17.17 11.75 -18.67
C GLY A 160 16.51 13.10 -18.40
N GLY A 161 16.46 13.98 -19.40
CA GLY A 161 15.86 15.29 -19.21
C GLY A 161 15.76 16.13 -20.47
N ALA A 162 15.01 17.22 -20.37
CA ALA A 162 15.08 18.34 -21.31
C ALA A 162 15.87 19.45 -20.62
N PHE A 163 16.83 20.04 -21.32
CA PHE A 163 17.70 21.12 -20.83
C PHE A 163 17.54 22.35 -21.73
#